data_AF-A0A2G1WDY7-F1
#
_entry.id   AF-A0A2G1WDY7-F1
#
_cell.length_a   1.000
_cell.length_b   1.000
_cell.length_c   1.000
_cell.angle_alpha   90.00
_cell.angle_beta   90.00
_cell.angle_gamma   90.00
#
_symmetry.space_group_name_H-M   'P 1'
#
loop_
_entity.id
_entity.type
_entity.pdbx_description
1 polymer ?
#
loop_
_entity_poly.entity_id
_entity_poly.type
_entity_poly.pdbx_seq_one_letter_code
_entity_poly.pdbx_strand_id
1 'polypeptide(L)' 'MAETYDDAIVNLIAGGLLGTVGGAGLGFSVSLAFTGWAVVAFFAGGVAGGVFGMVLGYFGGDSFTEWLKENLWRFW' A
#
# COMPACT_ATOMS: atom_id res chain seq x y z
N MET A 1 -8.31 24.42 -9.51
CA MET A 1 -8.53 24.01 -8.10
C MET A 1 -9.21 22.64 -7.99
N ALA A 2 -10.04 22.19 -8.96
CA ALA A 2 -10.63 20.85 -8.92
C ALA A 2 -9.64 19.73 -9.29
N GLU A 3 -8.84 19.89 -10.36
CA GLU A 3 -7.86 18.88 -10.81
C GLU A 3 -6.89 18.43 -9.71
N THR A 4 -6.35 19.39 -8.95
CA THR A 4 -5.35 19.11 -7.90
C THR A 4 -5.90 18.27 -6.74
N TYR A 5 -7.22 18.29 -6.52
CA TYR A 5 -7.87 17.53 -5.46
C TYR A 5 -8.17 16.09 -5.91
N ASP A 6 -8.55 15.92 -7.18
CA ASP A 6 -8.72 14.60 -7.79
C ASP A 6 -7.40 13.83 -7.82
N ASP A 7 -6.29 14.47 -8.24
CA ASP A 7 -4.98 13.82 -8.30
C ASP A 7 -4.48 13.38 -6.91
N ALA A 8 -4.66 14.21 -5.89
CA ALA A 8 -4.30 13.88 -4.51
C ALA A 8 -5.11 12.69 -3.96
N ILE A 9 -6.40 12.61 -4.28
CA ILE A 9 -7.25 11.49 -3.87
C ILE A 9 -6.85 10.21 -4.59
N VAL A 10 -6.57 10.28 -5.90
CA VAL A 10 -6.14 9.13 -6.69
C VAL A 10 -4.81 8.58 -6.17
N ASN A 11 -3.84 9.45 -5.86
CA ASN A 11 -2.54 9.06 -5.30
C ASN A 11 -2.69 8.43 -3.90
N LEU A 12 -3.59 8.95 -3.07
CA LEU A 12 -3.92 8.38 -1.76
C LEU A 12 -4.55 6.99 -1.88
N ILE A 13 -5.52 6.81 -2.78
CA ILE A 13 -6.18 5.52 -3.01
C ILE A 13 -5.20 4.50 -3.60
N ALA A 14 -4.41 4.90 -4.60
CA ALA A 14 -3.39 4.05 -5.19
C ALA A 14 -2.41 3.58 -4.13
N GLY A 15 -1.82 4.53 -3.38
CA GLY A 15 -0.91 4.21 -2.28
C GLY A 15 -1.54 3.31 -1.23
N GLY A 16 -2.80 3.55 -0.86
CA GLY A 16 -3.53 2.70 0.08
C GLY A 16 -3.71 1.27 -0.41
N LEU A 17 -4.10 1.07 -1.66
CA LEU A 17 -4.28 -0.27 -2.24
C LEU A 17 -2.95 -1.02 -2.29
N LEU A 18 -1.87 -0.37 -2.71
CA LEU A 18 -0.56 -0.99 -2.85
C LEU A 18 0.10 -1.27 -1.52
N GLY A 19 -0.03 -0.33 -0.59
CA GLY A 19 0.36 -0.52 0.79
C GLY A 19 -0.39 -1.71 1.41
N THR A 20 -1.69 -1.84 1.13
CA THR A 20 -2.50 -2.98 1.63
C THR A 20 -2.01 -4.30 1.07
N VAL A 21 -1.75 -4.36 -0.25
CA VAL A 21 -1.24 -5.58 -0.90
C VAL A 21 0.15 -5.94 -0.38
N GLY A 22 1.08 -4.97 -0.31
CA GLY A 22 2.42 -5.18 0.22
C GLY A 22 2.43 -5.58 1.69
N GLY A 23 1.63 -4.89 2.52
CA GLY A 23 1.47 -5.19 3.93
C GLY A 23 0.83 -6.54 4.20
N ALA A 24 -0.18 -6.93 3.41
CA ALA A 24 -0.79 -8.25 3.49
C ALA A 24 0.18 -9.36 3.05
N GLY A 25 1.00 -9.11 2.02
CA GLY A 25 2.07 -10.04 1.59
C GLY A 25 3.15 -10.25 2.65
N LEU A 26 3.56 -9.18 3.34
CA LEU A 26 4.46 -9.28 4.50
C LEU A 26 3.80 -9.99 5.67
N GLY A 27 2.53 -9.68 5.97
CA GLY A 27 1.74 -10.35 6.99
C GLY A 27 1.54 -11.84 6.73
N PHE A 28 1.39 -12.24 5.47
CA PHE A 28 1.37 -13.63 5.03
C PHE A 28 2.75 -14.30 5.19
N SER A 29 3.83 -13.59 4.92
CA SER A 29 5.17 -14.14 5.09
C SER A 29 5.48 -14.39 6.57
N VAL A 30 5.04 -13.49 7.47
CA VAL A 30 5.13 -13.65 8.93
C VAL A 30 4.21 -14.78 9.43
N SER A 31 3.06 -14.97 8.80
CA SER A 31 2.12 -16.03 9.18
C SER A 31 2.64 -17.44 8.94
N LEU A 32 3.53 -17.63 7.96
CA LEU A 32 4.23 -18.90 7.72
C LEU A 32 5.15 -19.28 8.90
N ALA A 33 5.69 -18.29 9.61
CA ALA A 33 6.53 -18.51 10.79
C ALA A 33 5.70 -18.66 12.09
N PHE A 34 4.51 -18.02 12.15
CA PHE A 34 3.64 -18.02 13.34
C PHE A 34 2.21 -18.41 12.96
N THR A 35 2.01 -19.72 12.73
CA THR A 35 0.75 -20.30 12.22
C THR A 35 -0.49 -20.00 13.07
N GLY A 36 -0.34 -19.88 14.39
CA GLY A 36 -1.44 -19.56 15.32
C GLY A 36 -1.99 -18.14 15.18
N TRP A 37 -1.22 -17.22 14.59
CA TRP A 37 -1.59 -15.81 14.43
C TRP A 37 -1.72 -15.42 12.96
N ALA A 38 -1.80 -16.40 12.08
CA ALA A 38 -1.68 -16.20 10.65
C ALA A 38 -2.70 -15.21 10.07
N VAL A 39 -3.95 -15.39 10.46
CA VAL A 39 -5.06 -14.53 10.07
C VAL A 39 -4.85 -13.11 10.60
N VAL A 40 -4.46 -12.98 11.87
CA VAL A 40 -4.22 -11.67 12.50
C VAL A 40 -3.05 -10.95 11.84
N ALA A 41 -1.94 -11.64 11.57
CA ALA A 41 -0.76 -11.05 10.93
C ALA A 41 -1.07 -10.62 9.48
N PHE A 42 -1.85 -11.39 8.74
CA PHE A 42 -2.29 -11.04 7.39
C PHE A 42 -3.16 -9.77 7.39
N PHE A 43 -4.21 -9.73 8.21
CA PHE A 43 -5.12 -8.58 8.27
C PHE A 43 -4.45 -7.35 8.91
N ALA A 44 -3.68 -7.52 9.99
CA ALA A 44 -2.94 -6.43 10.61
C ALA A 44 -1.87 -5.87 9.66
N GLY A 45 -1.15 -6.75 8.95
CA GLY A 45 -0.20 -6.35 7.92
C GLY A 45 -0.87 -5.60 6.78
N GLY A 46 -2.01 -6.10 6.27
CA GLY A 46 -2.78 -5.44 5.23
C GLY A 46 -3.28 -4.05 5.65
N VAL A 47 -3.87 -3.92 6.85
CA VAL A 47 -4.37 -2.63 7.35
C VAL A 47 -3.20 -1.66 7.61
N ALA A 48 -2.13 -2.12 8.29
CA ALA A 48 -0.98 -1.28 8.57
C ALA A 48 -0.27 -0.82 7.30
N GLY A 49 -0.08 -1.74 6.35
CA GLY A 49 0.47 -1.42 5.04
C GLY A 49 -0.44 -0.46 4.26
N GLY A 50 -1.75 -0.66 4.31
CA GLY A 50 -2.72 0.22 3.66
C GLY A 50 -2.69 1.64 4.18
N VAL A 51 -2.69 1.81 5.51
CA VAL A 51 -2.56 3.13 6.13
C VAL A 51 -1.22 3.77 5.78
N PHE A 52 -0.12 3.02 5.85
CA PHE A 52 1.21 3.51 5.48
C PHE A 52 1.29 3.93 4.01
N GLY A 53 0.69 3.14 3.13
CA GLY A 53 0.59 3.43 1.71
C GLY A 53 -0.28 4.64 1.39
N MET A 54 -1.40 4.84 2.09
CA MET A 54 -2.20 6.06 1.97
C MET A 54 -1.42 7.30 2.41
N VAL A 55 -0.65 7.20 3.50
CA VAL A 55 0.21 8.29 3.98
C VAL A 55 1.28 8.61 2.95
N LEU A 56 1.95 7.61 2.39
CA LEU A 56 2.94 7.81 1.33
C LEU A 56 2.32 8.37 0.04
N GLY A 57 1.13 7.94 -0.35
CA GLY A 57 0.40 8.49 -1.49
C GLY A 57 -0.05 9.93 -1.27
N TYR A 58 -0.43 10.29 -0.05
CA TYR A 58 -0.83 11.65 0.30
C TYR A 58 0.36 12.63 0.35
N PHE A 59 1.46 12.25 1.00
CA PHE A 59 2.64 13.11 1.14
C PHE A 59 3.59 13.04 -0.06
N GLY A 60 3.66 11.89 -0.73
CA GLY A 60 4.51 11.65 -1.90
C GLY A 60 3.85 11.96 -3.23
N GLY A 61 2.52 12.16 -3.25
CA GLY A 61 1.75 12.65 -4.39
C GLY A 61 2.13 11.99 -5.72
N ASP A 62 2.35 12.81 -6.74
CA ASP A 62 2.65 12.37 -8.10
C ASP A 62 3.98 11.62 -8.19
N SER A 63 5.00 12.01 -7.41
CA SER A 63 6.31 11.34 -7.44
C SER A 63 6.24 9.89 -6.94
N PHE A 64 5.38 9.62 -5.95
CA PHE A 64 5.15 8.26 -5.49
C PHE A 64 4.42 7.45 -6.56
N THR A 65 3.34 7.99 -7.14
CA THR A 65 2.57 7.31 -8.19
C THR A 65 3.34 7.11 -9.48
N GLU A 66 4.22 8.04 -9.84
CA GLU A 66 5.10 7.98 -11.00
C GLU A 66 6.22 6.96 -10.78
N TRP A 67 6.90 6.99 -9.64
CA TRP A 67 7.81 5.92 -9.22
C TRP A 67 7.12 4.56 -9.27
N LEU A 68 5.86 4.52 -8.86
CA LEU A 68 5.08 3.31 -8.80
C LEU A 68 4.70 2.83 -10.19
N LYS A 69 4.28 3.69 -11.12
CA LYS A 69 4.09 3.34 -12.54
C LYS A 69 5.38 2.79 -13.15
N GLU A 70 6.53 3.40 -12.84
CA GLU A 70 7.83 2.97 -13.36
C GLU A 70 8.32 1.64 -12.76
N ASN A 71 7.96 1.34 -11.51
CA ASN A 71 8.43 0.15 -10.80
C ASN A 71 7.36 -0.95 -10.66
N LEU A 72 6.09 -0.71 -11.01
CA LEU A 72 5.00 -1.70 -10.90
C LEU A 72 5.33 -2.98 -11.66
N TRP A 73 5.91 -2.82 -12.85
CA TRP A 73 6.37 -3.90 -13.71
C TRP A 73 7.39 -4.82 -13.03
N ARG A 74 8.19 -4.33 -12.05
CA ARG A 74 9.15 -5.16 -11.33
C ARG A 74 8.52 -6.09 -10.30
N PHE A 75 7.24 -5.89 -9.98
CA PHE A 75 6.48 -6.71 -9.04
C PHE A 75 5.61 -7.76 -9.73
N TRP A 76 5.68 -7.87 -11.06
CA TRP A 76 5.01 -8.88 -11.89
C TRP A 76 6.04 -9.75 -12.60
#